data_AF-A0A2M7ICQ3-F1
#
_entry.id   AF-A0A2M7ICQ3-F1
#
_cell.length_a   1.000
_cell.length_b   1.000
_cell.length_c   1.000
_cell.angle_alpha   90.00
_cell.angle_beta   90.00
_cell.angle_gamma   90.00
#
_symmetry.space_group_name_H-M   'P 1'
#
loop_
_entity.id
_entity.type
_entity.pdbx_description
1 polymer ?
#
loop_
_entity_poly.entity_id
_entity_poly.type
_entity_poly.pdbx_seq_one_letter_code
_entity_poly.pdbx_strand_id
1 'polypeptide(L)'
;MNQNWDSQTFSLNHYQSRAIVLREWQAGYKELADYIRVNYNNYDKFYITKKNGQPYIFLLFYLQYPPEKYQQIAKFSPPDEYGFGQVDSFDKFIFSMNSDIKTKKTVLIGYPDDFSETEKIGTKKIKVGTEEIFYIKESAITTL
;
A
#
# COMPACT_ATOMS: atom_id res chain seq x y z
N MET A 1 28.13 4.81 41.25
CA MET A 1 27.93 4.38 39.86
C MET A 1 26.46 4.11 39.66
N ASN A 2 25.70 5.12 39.18
CA ASN A 2 24.26 4.99 38.96
C ASN A 2 24.03 4.54 37.51
N GLN A 3 23.62 3.29 37.33
CA GLN A 3 23.04 2.82 36.07
C GLN A 3 21.59 3.34 36.00
N ASN A 4 21.42 4.61 35.62
CA ASN A 4 20.14 5.08 35.11
C ASN A 4 20.15 4.84 33.60
N TRP A 5 19.81 3.61 33.21
CA TRP A 5 19.49 3.34 31.81
C TRP A 5 18.06 3.81 31.57
N ASP A 6 17.96 4.92 30.85
CA ASP A 6 16.74 5.54 30.36
C ASP A 6 15.83 4.50 29.69
N SER A 7 14.78 4.09 30.39
CA SER A 7 13.66 3.30 29.84
C SER A 7 13.04 3.95 28.58
N GLN A 8 13.22 5.26 28.46
CA GLN A 8 12.81 6.05 27.30
C GLN A 8 13.70 5.80 26.06
N THR A 9 15.03 5.69 26.18
CA THR A 9 15.90 5.39 25.01
C THR A 9 15.79 3.95 24.56
N PHE A 10 15.55 2.99 25.46
CA PHE A 10 15.24 1.61 25.06
C PHE A 10 13.95 1.54 24.22
N SER A 11 12.89 2.21 24.68
CA SER A 11 11.61 2.26 23.97
C SER A 11 11.74 2.97 22.62
N LEU A 12 12.41 4.12 22.57
CA LEU A 12 12.54 4.91 21.35
C LEU A 12 13.36 4.20 20.25
N ASN A 13 14.40 3.45 20.60
CA ASN A 13 15.18 2.69 19.59
C ASN A 13 14.57 1.33 19.21
N HIS A 14 13.76 0.71 20.10
CA HIS A 14 13.21 -0.62 19.83
C HIS A 14 12.11 -0.61 18.75
N TYR A 15 11.28 0.44 18.72
CA TYR A 15 10.11 0.49 17.83
C TYR A 15 10.44 1.01 16.42
N GLN A 16 11.34 1.97 16.28
CA GLN A 16 11.42 2.79 15.06
C GLN A 16 11.95 2.07 13.80
N SER A 17 12.59 0.90 13.95
CA SER A 17 13.37 0.30 12.86
C SER A 17 12.88 -1.08 12.38
N ARG A 18 11.82 -1.64 12.95
CA ARG A 18 11.33 -2.98 12.55
C ARG A 18 10.29 -2.85 11.43
N ALA A 19 10.41 -3.65 10.36
CA ALA A 19 9.40 -3.71 9.30
C ALA A 19 7.96 -3.84 9.83
N ILE A 20 7.73 -4.66 10.85
CA ILE A 20 6.40 -4.82 11.46
C ILE A 20 5.89 -3.47 11.98
N VAL A 21 6.69 -2.77 12.78
CA VAL A 21 6.29 -1.48 13.36
C VAL A 21 6.07 -0.44 12.26
N LEU A 22 6.97 -0.37 11.28
CA LEU A 22 6.84 0.56 10.16
C LEU A 22 5.58 0.30 9.33
N ARG A 23 5.20 -0.98 9.11
CA ARG A 23 3.97 -1.33 8.41
C ARG A 23 2.73 -1.01 9.22
N GLU A 24 2.74 -1.27 10.52
CA GLU A 24 1.64 -0.90 11.44
C GLU A 24 1.45 0.63 11.49
N TRP A 25 2.56 1.37 11.47
CA TRP A 25 2.58 2.83 11.40
C TRP A 25 2.26 3.38 10.01
N GLN A 26 1.89 2.52 9.06
CA GLN A 26 1.50 2.91 7.70
C GLN A 26 2.60 3.74 7.00
N ALA A 27 3.86 3.36 7.19
CA ALA A 27 4.97 3.95 6.44
C ALA A 27 4.93 3.51 4.96
N GLY A 28 5.66 4.19 4.09
CA GLY A 28 5.84 3.79 2.69
C GLY A 28 4.75 4.27 1.73
N TYR A 29 3.62 4.79 2.22
CA TYR A 29 2.55 5.27 1.34
C TYR A 29 2.90 6.53 0.57
N LYS A 30 3.80 7.37 1.10
CA LYS A 30 4.30 8.53 0.36
C LYS A 30 5.09 8.06 -0.87
N GLU A 31 6.01 7.13 -0.69
CA GLU A 31 6.81 6.52 -1.75
C GLU A 31 5.94 5.75 -2.74
N LEU A 32 4.89 5.07 -2.25
CA LEU A 32 3.90 4.41 -3.09
C LEU A 32 3.13 5.41 -3.97
N ALA A 33 2.66 6.51 -3.38
CA ALA A 33 2.00 7.56 -4.13
C ALA A 33 2.93 8.22 -5.16
N ASP A 34 4.22 8.39 -4.82
CA ASP A 34 5.23 8.89 -5.75
C ASP A 34 5.43 7.92 -6.93
N TYR A 35 5.53 6.61 -6.69
CA TYR A 35 5.56 5.59 -7.74
C TYR A 35 4.30 5.64 -8.62
N ILE A 36 3.11 5.70 -8.00
CA ILE A 36 1.83 5.76 -8.70
C ILE A 36 1.78 7.00 -9.59
N ARG A 37 2.15 8.17 -9.08
CA ARG A 37 2.11 9.43 -9.84
C ARG A 37 2.90 9.37 -11.14
N VAL A 38 4.08 8.75 -11.11
CA VAL A 38 4.93 8.57 -12.29
C VAL A 38 4.37 7.54 -13.28
N ASN A 39 3.65 6.53 -12.78
CA ASN A 39 3.19 5.39 -13.58
C ASN A 39 1.69 5.40 -13.88
N TYR A 40 0.95 6.40 -13.41
CA TYR A 40 -0.51 6.42 -13.42
C TYR A 40 -1.11 6.23 -14.83
N ASN A 41 -0.46 6.77 -15.86
CA ASN A 41 -0.91 6.66 -17.25
C ASN A 41 -0.44 5.38 -17.96
N ASN A 42 0.52 4.65 -17.39
CA ASN A 42 1.07 3.43 -17.99
C ASN A 42 0.22 2.19 -17.69
N TYR A 43 -0.62 2.28 -16.65
CA TYR A 43 -1.41 1.19 -16.15
C TYR A 43 -2.89 1.55 -16.08
N ASP A 44 -3.72 0.54 -16.27
CA ASP A 44 -5.17 0.65 -16.25
C ASP A 44 -5.71 0.52 -14.83
N LYS A 45 -5.06 -0.31 -14.00
CA LYS A 45 -5.46 -0.59 -12.62
C LYS A 45 -4.28 -0.79 -11.69
N PHE A 46 -4.44 -0.32 -10.46
CA PHE A 46 -3.56 -0.56 -9.33
C PHE A 46 -4.33 -1.36 -8.28
N TYR A 47 -3.95 -2.63 -8.10
CA TYR A 47 -4.47 -3.49 -7.04
C TYR A 47 -3.57 -3.33 -5.83
N ILE A 48 -4.14 -2.95 -4.69
CA ILE A 48 -3.40 -2.57 -3.49
C ILE A 48 -3.92 -3.36 -2.30
N THR A 49 -3.03 -3.97 -1.53
CA THR A 49 -3.39 -4.71 -0.31
C THR A 49 -4.20 -3.83 0.65
N LYS A 50 -5.22 -4.42 1.27
CA LYS A 50 -5.99 -3.82 2.37
C LYS A 50 -5.54 -4.32 3.74
N LYS A 51 -4.41 -5.03 3.79
CA LYS A 51 -3.85 -5.54 5.04
C LYS A 51 -3.38 -4.36 5.90
N ASN A 52 -3.42 -4.52 7.21
CA ASN A 52 -3.04 -3.50 8.21
C ASN A 52 -3.85 -2.19 8.18
N GLY A 53 -4.95 -2.09 7.42
CA GLY A 53 -5.82 -0.93 7.45
C GLY A 53 -6.45 -0.59 6.09
N GLN A 54 -7.13 0.55 6.02
CA GLN A 54 -7.74 1.05 4.78
C GLN A 54 -6.77 2.00 4.05
N PRO A 55 -6.03 1.54 3.02
CA PRO A 55 -4.95 2.30 2.37
C PRO A 55 -5.44 3.54 1.59
N TYR A 56 -6.73 3.60 1.25
CA TYR A 56 -7.30 4.60 0.36
C TYR A 56 -7.00 6.03 0.83
N ILE A 57 -7.04 6.27 2.15
CA ILE A 57 -6.88 7.60 2.73
C ILE A 57 -5.49 8.18 2.44
N PHE A 58 -4.46 7.33 2.43
CA PHE A 58 -3.10 7.76 2.12
C PHE A 58 -2.93 8.11 0.65
N LEU A 59 -3.59 7.37 -0.24
CA LEU A 59 -3.58 7.69 -1.67
C LEU A 59 -4.30 9.02 -1.94
N LEU A 60 -5.47 9.24 -1.33
CA LEU A 60 -6.17 10.51 -1.43
C LEU A 60 -5.28 11.67 -0.98
N PHE A 61 -4.62 11.51 0.17
CA PHE A 61 -3.75 12.54 0.74
C PHE A 61 -2.51 12.82 -0.12
N TYR A 62 -1.68 11.81 -0.40
CA TYR A 62 -0.40 12.01 -1.10
C TYR A 62 -0.53 12.24 -2.61
N LEU A 63 -1.61 11.76 -3.23
CA LEU A 63 -1.91 12.10 -4.63
C LEU A 63 -2.66 13.44 -4.76
N GLN A 64 -3.05 14.07 -3.63
CA GLN A 64 -3.88 15.27 -3.61
C GLN A 64 -5.16 15.07 -4.44
N TYR A 65 -5.81 13.91 -4.26
CA TYR A 65 -6.97 13.54 -5.05
C TYR A 65 -8.17 14.45 -4.70
N PRO A 66 -8.85 15.06 -5.70
CA PRO A 66 -9.94 15.99 -5.42
C PRO A 66 -11.10 15.33 -4.64
N PRO A 67 -11.48 15.86 -3.46
CA PRO A 67 -12.55 15.26 -2.64
C PRO A 67 -13.89 15.16 -3.37
N GLU A 68 -14.23 16.18 -4.16
CA GLU A 68 -15.45 16.23 -4.97
C GLU A 68 -15.55 15.08 -5.99
N LYS A 69 -14.43 14.66 -6.58
CA LYS A 69 -14.38 13.53 -7.50
C LYS A 69 -14.46 12.23 -6.74
N TYR A 70 -13.71 12.10 -5.65
CA TYR A 70 -13.67 10.90 -4.83
C TYR A 70 -15.07 10.51 -4.33
N GLN A 71 -15.80 11.47 -3.76
CA GLN A 71 -17.13 11.24 -3.20
C GLN A 71 -18.15 10.71 -4.23
N GLN A 72 -17.95 10.98 -5.52
CA GLN A 72 -18.84 10.53 -6.60
C GLN A 72 -18.50 9.14 -7.13
N ILE A 73 -17.23 8.72 -7.07
CA ILE A 73 -16.74 7.50 -7.73
C ILE A 73 -16.35 6.39 -6.75
N ALA A 74 -16.21 6.71 -5.46
CA ALA A 74 -15.83 5.75 -4.44
C ALA A 74 -16.88 4.65 -4.34
N LYS A 75 -16.42 3.40 -4.34
CA LYS A 75 -17.25 2.22 -4.13
C LYS A 75 -16.94 1.64 -2.76
N PHE A 76 -18.00 1.27 -2.06
CA PHE A 76 -17.92 0.75 -0.71
C PHE A 76 -18.39 -0.71 -0.65
N SER A 77 -17.80 -1.47 0.24
CA SER A 77 -18.30 -2.78 0.61
C SER A 77 -19.69 -2.66 1.23
N PRO A 78 -20.48 -3.75 1.24
CA PRO A 78 -21.63 -3.83 2.12
C PRO A 78 -21.24 -3.49 3.57
N PRO A 79 -22.14 -2.87 4.35
CA PRO A 79 -21.90 -2.63 5.76
C PRO A 79 -21.61 -3.93 6.50
N ASP A 80 -20.65 -3.88 7.42
CA ASP A 80 -20.40 -4.97 8.36
C ASP A 80 -21.47 -5.06 9.46
N GLU A 81 -21.28 -5.96 10.43
CA GLU A 81 -22.20 -6.16 11.55
C GLU A 81 -22.38 -4.91 12.44
N TYR A 82 -21.47 -3.94 12.33
CA TYR A 82 -21.52 -2.67 13.06
C TYR A 82 -22.00 -1.50 12.19
N GLY A 83 -22.38 -1.77 10.93
CA GLY A 83 -22.89 -0.78 9.99
C GLY A 83 -21.81 0.01 9.25
N PHE A 84 -20.54 -0.41 9.29
CA PHE A 84 -19.45 0.28 8.58
C PHE A 84 -19.17 -0.34 7.21
N GLY A 85 -19.15 0.50 6.18
CA GLY A 85 -18.63 0.13 4.86
C GLY A 85 -17.13 0.44 4.75
N GLN A 86 -16.40 -0.40 4.03
CA GLN A 86 -14.99 -0.16 3.70
C GLN A 86 -14.87 0.32 2.26
N VAL A 87 -13.84 1.11 1.95
CA VAL A 87 -13.61 1.55 0.57
C VAL A 87 -13.03 0.39 -0.24
N ASP A 88 -13.78 -0.10 -1.22
CA ASP A 88 -13.37 -1.19 -2.11
C ASP A 88 -12.53 -0.67 -3.29
N SER A 89 -12.90 0.50 -3.83
CA SER A 89 -12.17 1.11 -4.95
C SER A 89 -12.53 2.57 -5.15
N PHE A 90 -11.65 3.30 -5.82
CA PHE A 90 -11.95 4.57 -6.46
C PHE A 90 -11.01 4.75 -7.66
N ASP A 91 -11.47 5.39 -8.72
CA ASP A 91 -10.65 5.65 -9.91
C ASP A 91 -9.98 4.37 -10.46
N LYS A 92 -8.65 4.33 -10.58
CA LYS A 92 -7.87 3.16 -11.00
C LYS A 92 -7.45 2.25 -9.83
N PHE A 93 -7.78 2.61 -8.59
CA PHE A 93 -7.31 1.95 -7.37
C PHE A 93 -8.35 0.95 -6.88
N ILE A 94 -7.93 -0.30 -6.71
CA ILE A 94 -8.75 -1.41 -6.23
C ILE A 94 -8.08 -2.00 -5.00
N PHE A 95 -8.78 -2.04 -3.87
CA PHE A 95 -8.24 -2.48 -2.59
C PHE A 95 -8.44 -3.97 -2.36
N SER A 96 -7.71 -4.78 -3.11
CA SER A 96 -7.78 -6.23 -3.08
C SER A 96 -6.49 -6.87 -3.60
N MET A 97 -6.11 -8.00 -3.02
CA MET A 97 -5.06 -8.87 -3.57
C MET A 97 -5.59 -9.81 -4.67
N ASN A 98 -6.90 -9.92 -4.82
CA ASN A 98 -7.53 -10.69 -5.90
C ASN A 98 -7.45 -9.89 -7.20
N SER A 99 -6.32 -10.02 -7.89
CA SER A 99 -6.08 -9.37 -9.17
C SER A 99 -6.12 -10.40 -10.30
N ASP A 100 -6.89 -10.11 -11.34
CA ASP A 100 -6.76 -10.80 -12.62
C ASP A 100 -5.54 -10.22 -13.36
N ILE A 101 -4.34 -10.59 -12.92
CA ILE A 101 -3.05 -10.16 -13.54
C ILE A 101 -2.96 -10.57 -15.03
N LYS A 102 -3.93 -11.37 -15.52
CA LYS A 102 -4.10 -11.74 -16.93
C LYS A 102 -4.69 -10.61 -17.78
N THR A 103 -5.24 -9.56 -17.17
CA THR A 103 -5.73 -8.38 -17.89
C THR A 103 -4.60 -7.37 -18.13
N LYS A 104 -4.56 -6.78 -19.33
CA LYS A 104 -3.40 -6.01 -19.80
C LYS A 104 -3.19 -4.76 -18.93
N LYS A 105 -1.92 -4.51 -18.55
CA LYS A 105 -1.42 -3.30 -17.85
C LYS A 105 -2.01 -3.06 -16.46
N THR A 106 -2.00 -4.07 -15.60
CA THR A 106 -2.24 -3.92 -14.16
C THR A 106 -0.95 -3.91 -13.34
N VAL A 107 -1.00 -3.31 -12.16
CA VAL A 107 0.03 -3.39 -11.11
C VAL A 107 -0.59 -3.98 -9.85
N LEU A 108 0.09 -4.95 -9.23
CA LEU A 108 -0.26 -5.50 -7.93
C LEU A 108 0.74 -5.01 -6.88
N ILE A 109 0.25 -4.38 -5.82
CA ILE A 109 1.01 -3.80 -4.72
C ILE A 109 0.56 -4.45 -3.42
N GLY A 110 1.50 -5.05 -2.69
CA GLY A 110 1.21 -5.69 -1.40
C GLY A 110 2.41 -5.66 -0.47
N TYR A 111 2.21 -6.12 0.75
CA TYR A 111 3.32 -6.37 1.66
C TYR A 111 4.09 -7.62 1.21
N PRO A 112 5.38 -7.76 1.57
CA PRO A 112 6.18 -8.95 1.24
C PRO A 112 5.53 -10.31 1.55
N ASP A 113 4.72 -10.41 2.59
CA ASP A 113 4.01 -11.61 3.01
C ASP A 113 2.66 -11.83 2.29
N ASP A 114 2.24 -10.88 1.45
CA ASP A 114 1.11 -11.05 0.52
C ASP A 114 1.51 -11.82 -0.76
N PHE A 115 2.81 -12.10 -0.97
CA PHE A 115 3.34 -12.78 -2.15
C PHE A 115 4.01 -14.11 -1.78
N SER A 116 3.80 -15.14 -2.60
CA SER A 116 4.59 -16.38 -2.51
C SER A 116 6.05 -16.16 -2.96
N GLU A 117 6.98 -17.02 -2.56
CA GLU A 117 8.41 -16.86 -2.88
C GLU A 117 8.70 -16.73 -4.38
N THR A 118 7.95 -17.44 -5.23
CA THR A 118 8.08 -17.34 -6.69
C THR A 118 7.56 -16.01 -7.22
N GLU A 119 6.53 -15.44 -6.60
CA GLU A 119 5.94 -14.16 -7.01
C GLU A 119 6.77 -12.96 -6.57
N LYS A 120 7.62 -13.11 -5.55
CA LYS A 120 8.56 -12.07 -5.13
C LYS A 120 9.64 -11.81 -6.19
N ILE A 121 9.94 -12.80 -7.02
CA ILE A 121 10.99 -12.70 -8.05
C ILE A 121 10.59 -11.64 -9.08
N GLY A 122 11.47 -10.68 -9.31
CA GLY A 122 11.25 -9.60 -10.29
C GLY A 122 10.32 -8.48 -9.83
N THR A 123 9.89 -8.47 -8.57
CA THR A 123 9.10 -7.36 -8.01
C THR A 123 9.98 -6.14 -7.74
N LYS A 124 9.44 -4.95 -8.01
CA LYS A 124 10.02 -3.70 -7.51
C LYS A 124 9.67 -3.56 -6.03
N LYS A 125 10.49 -2.82 -5.29
CA LYS A 125 10.36 -2.71 -3.83
C LYS A 125 10.35 -1.25 -3.40
N ILE A 126 9.41 -0.90 -2.53
CA ILE A 126 9.42 0.34 -1.78
C ILE A 126 10.06 0.06 -0.42
N LYS A 127 11.06 0.87 -0.07
CA LYS A 127 11.79 0.77 1.20
C LYS A 127 11.62 2.03 2.01
N VAL A 128 11.57 1.87 3.33
CA VAL A 128 11.66 2.97 4.30
C VAL A 128 12.82 2.64 5.23
N GLY A 129 13.88 3.45 5.17
CA GLY A 129 15.16 3.08 5.78
C GLY A 129 15.72 1.78 5.16
N THR A 130 16.02 0.80 6.01
CA THR A 130 16.50 -0.52 5.57
C THR A 130 15.38 -1.50 5.24
N GLU A 131 14.15 -1.20 5.64
CA GLU A 131 13.05 -2.14 5.65
C GLU A 131 12.25 -2.11 4.34
N GLU A 132 11.89 -3.30 3.86
CA GLU A 132 11.06 -3.45 2.68
C GLU A 132 9.57 -3.41 3.07
N ILE A 133 8.88 -2.38 2.60
CA ILE A 133 7.49 -2.10 2.96
C ILE A 133 6.55 -2.70 1.95
N PHE A 134 6.60 -2.26 0.69
CA PHE A 134 5.73 -2.76 -0.38
C PHE A 134 6.53 -3.44 -1.48
N TYR A 135 5.97 -4.52 -2.01
CA TYR A 135 6.39 -5.15 -3.24
C TYR A 135 5.40 -4.79 -4.34
N ILE A 136 5.92 -4.58 -5.54
CA ILE A 136 5.20 -4.12 -6.72
C ILE A 136 5.45 -5.11 -7.86
N LYS A 137 4.39 -5.76 -8.31
CA LYS A 137 4.39 -6.70 -9.43
C LYS A 137 3.64 -6.07 -10.60
N GLU A 138 4.37 -5.75 -11.65
CA GLU A 138 3.82 -5.15 -12.88
C GLU A 138 3.47 -6.26 -13.87
N SER A 139 2.28 -6.22 -14.47
CA SER A 139 1.95 -7.10 -15.60
C SER A 139 2.66 -6.65 -16.87
N ALA A 140 2.96 -7.60 -17.77
CA ALA A 140 3.61 -7.30 -19.04
C ALA A 140 2.75 -6.33 -19.88
N ILE A 141 3.36 -5.23 -20.30
CA ILE A 141 2.76 -4.28 -21.23
C ILE A 141 2.75 -4.95 -22.60
N THR A 142 1.65 -5.58 -23.00
CA THR A 142 1.51 -6.05 -24.39
C THR A 142 1.34 -4.83 -25.28
N THR A 143 2.44 -4.32 -25.82
CA THR A 143 2.42 -3.40 -26.96
C THR A 143 1.92 -4.20 -28.16
N LEU A 144 0.74 -3.84 -28.67
CA LEU A 144 0.25 -4.33 -29.97
C LEU A 144 1.01 -3.60 -31.09
#